data_AF-A0A915LNM0-F1
#
_entry.id   AF-A0A915LNM0-F1
#
_cell.length_a   1.000
_cell.length_b   1.000
_cell.length_c   1.000
_cell.angle_alpha   90.00
_cell.angle_beta   90.00
_cell.angle_gamma   90.00
#
_symmetry.space_group_name_H-M   'P 1'
#
loop_
_entity.id
_entity.type
_entity.pdbx_description
1 polymer ?
#
loop_
_entity_poly.entity_id
_entity_poly.type
_entity_poly.pdbx_seq_one_letter_code
_entity_poly.pdbx_strand_id
1 'polypeptide(L)'
;MSISRQPRFEGNDQRGIATASDTFEGTLIRKHNFEGFERKASHRTWEKLYAVLYNGDLYFFKDARHRQEQPGQTFRNEAPLQLAGCAVQPVEHPKRRHCLSLKWPFGSEYLLQCADEEDQQRWLQQLNSAAARIEYY
;
A
#
# COMPACT_ATOMS: atom_id res chain seq x y z
N MET A 1 7.13 -19.56 -23.22
CA MET A 1 6.60 -19.67 -21.84
C MET A 1 7.05 -18.46 -21.06
N SER A 2 6.21 -17.43 -21.00
CA SER A 2 6.56 -16.16 -20.35
C SER A 2 6.42 -16.34 -18.84
N ILE A 3 7.53 -16.60 -18.14
CA ILE A 3 7.58 -16.42 -16.69
C ILE A 3 7.42 -14.92 -16.45
N SER A 4 6.17 -14.49 -16.25
CA SER A 4 5.86 -13.16 -15.74
C SER A 4 6.50 -13.09 -14.35
N ARG A 5 7.67 -12.47 -14.27
CA ARG A 5 8.39 -12.27 -13.00
C ARG A 5 7.50 -11.41 -12.13
N GLN A 6 6.91 -12.06 -11.12
CA GLN A 6 6.20 -11.33 -10.09
C GLN A 6 7.21 -10.49 -9.30
N PRO A 7 6.89 -9.23 -8.95
CA PRO A 7 7.76 -8.46 -8.08
C PRO A 7 7.90 -9.16 -6.74
N ARG A 8 9.13 -9.18 -6.25
CA ARG A 8 9.56 -9.78 -4.99
C ARG A 8 10.44 -8.75 -4.28
N PHE A 9 10.44 -8.81 -2.95
CA PHE A 9 11.34 -8.01 -2.15
C PHE A 9 12.80 -8.42 -2.39
N GLU A 10 13.64 -7.41 -2.52
CA GLU A 10 15.10 -7.47 -2.64
C GLU A 10 15.70 -7.01 -1.30
N GLY A 11 16.95 -7.43 -1.01
CA GLY A 11 17.60 -7.10 0.27
C GLY A 11 17.79 -5.60 0.51
N ASN A 12 17.70 -4.77 -0.53
CA ASN A 12 17.88 -3.32 -0.48
C ASN A 12 16.54 -2.55 -0.44
N ASP A 13 15.40 -3.25 -0.39
CA ASP A 13 14.09 -2.59 -0.28
C ASP A 13 13.90 -2.02 1.12
N GLN A 14 13.55 -0.73 1.17
CA GLN A 14 13.29 -0.02 2.42
C GLN A 14 12.08 -0.63 3.13
N ARG A 15 12.26 -0.99 4.39
CA ARG A 15 11.17 -1.44 5.26
C ARG A 15 10.33 -0.24 5.70
N GLY A 16 9.15 -0.52 6.22
CA GLY A 16 8.28 0.42 6.90
C GLY A 16 9.01 1.09 8.07
N ILE A 17 9.37 2.35 7.86
CA ILE A 17 9.99 3.23 8.84
C ILE A 17 9.10 4.44 9.10
N ALA A 18 8.97 4.82 10.37
CA ALA A 18 8.41 6.11 10.74
C ALA A 18 9.50 7.16 10.57
N THR A 19 9.30 8.12 9.67
CA THR A 19 10.26 9.21 9.41
C THR A 19 9.92 10.49 10.17
N ALA A 20 8.64 10.72 10.46
CA ALA A 20 8.17 11.84 11.28
C ALA A 20 6.97 11.38 12.12
N SER A 21 6.50 12.24 13.05
CA SER A 21 5.41 11.92 13.99
C SER A 21 4.13 11.38 13.33
N ASP A 22 3.86 11.73 12.07
CA ASP A 22 2.66 11.31 11.33
C ASP A 22 2.99 10.82 9.91
N THR A 23 4.26 10.43 9.68
CA THR A 23 4.74 9.95 8.38
C THR A 23 5.35 8.57 8.52
N PHE A 24 4.85 7.63 7.71
CA PHE A 24 5.37 6.27 7.63
C PHE A 24 5.64 5.89 6.19
N GLU A 25 6.83 5.38 5.88
CA GLU A 25 7.24 5.11 4.52
C GLU A 25 7.98 3.78 4.38
N GLY A 26 7.83 3.14 3.23
CA GLY A 26 8.49 1.87 2.96
C GLY A 26 8.09 1.28 1.62
N THR A 27 8.88 0.33 1.14
CA THR A 27 8.57 -0.43 -0.05
C THR A 27 7.46 -1.42 0.25
N LEU A 28 6.39 -1.38 -0.55
CA LEU A 28 5.28 -2.32 -0.49
C LEU A 28 4.97 -2.85 -1.89
N ILE A 29 4.47 -4.07 -1.95
CA ILE A 29 3.98 -4.60 -3.22
C ILE A 29 2.46 -4.50 -3.23
N ARG A 30 1.94 -3.55 -3.98
CA ARG A 30 0.51 -3.32 -4.13
C ARG A 30 -0.06 -4.19 -5.24
N LYS A 31 -1.26 -4.70 -5.04
CA LYS A 31 -2.12 -5.26 -6.07
C LYS A 31 -3.51 -4.66 -5.95
N HIS A 32 -4.01 -4.11 -7.05
CA HIS A 32 -5.39 -3.63 -7.14
C HIS A 32 -6.29 -4.83 -7.50
N ASN A 33 -7.16 -5.25 -6.58
CA ASN A 33 -7.99 -6.43 -6.77
C ASN A 33 -9.38 -6.03 -7.34
N PHE A 34 -10.00 -5.01 -6.74
CA PHE A 34 -11.32 -4.51 -7.10
C PHE A 34 -11.37 -2.98 -7.10
N GLU A 35 -11.99 -2.40 -8.13
CA GLU A 35 -12.26 -0.96 -8.29
C GLU A 35 -13.78 -0.71 -8.12
N GLY A 36 -14.36 -1.28 -7.05
CA GLY A 36 -15.79 -1.22 -6.74
C GLY A 36 -16.46 -2.59 -6.65
N PHE A 37 -17.74 -2.60 -6.24
CA PHE A 37 -18.51 -3.79 -5.87
C PHE A 37 -18.62 -4.89 -6.96
N GLU A 38 -18.59 -4.53 -8.25
CA GLU A 38 -18.67 -5.50 -9.36
C GLU A 38 -17.57 -5.31 -10.41
N ARG A 39 -16.73 -4.27 -10.28
CA ARG A 39 -15.70 -3.95 -11.26
C ARG A 39 -14.35 -4.45 -10.77
N LYS A 40 -13.98 -5.63 -11.27
CA LYS A 40 -12.63 -6.14 -11.06
C LYS A 40 -11.63 -5.15 -11.66
N ALA A 41 -10.58 -4.80 -10.94
CA ALA A 41 -9.61 -3.80 -11.40
C ALA A 41 -8.99 -4.24 -12.74
N SER A 42 -8.74 -3.27 -13.63
CA SER A 42 -8.17 -3.53 -14.96
C SER A 42 -6.70 -3.99 -14.84
N HIS A 43 -5.98 -3.50 -13.82
CA HIS A 43 -4.58 -3.84 -13.53
C HIS A 43 -4.47 -4.65 -12.22
N ARG A 44 -4.54 -5.99 -12.32
CA ARG A 44 -4.45 -6.91 -11.15
C ARG A 44 -3.06 -7.50 -10.92
N THR A 45 -2.05 -6.87 -11.52
CA THR A 45 -0.66 -7.25 -11.31
C THR A 45 -0.19 -6.72 -9.97
N TRP A 46 0.64 -7.52 -9.30
CA TRP A 46 1.42 -7.03 -8.19
C TRP A 46 2.46 -6.06 -8.76
N GLU A 47 2.58 -4.87 -8.17
CA GLU A 47 3.56 -3.84 -8.52
C GLU A 47 4.33 -3.45 -7.25
N LYS A 48 5.66 -3.53 -7.30
CA LYS A 48 6.52 -3.06 -6.21
C LYS A 48 6.58 -1.54 -6.30
N LEU A 49 6.12 -0.88 -5.25
CA LEU A 49 6.01 0.57 -5.17
C LEU A 49 6.52 1.03 -3.81
N TYR A 50 6.91 2.29 -3.74
CA TYR A 50 7.27 2.94 -2.51
C TYR A 50 6.04 3.63 -1.93
N ALA A 51 5.53 3.12 -0.81
CA ALA A 51 4.35 3.63 -0.16
C ALA A 51 4.73 4.61 0.96
N VAL A 52 3.96 5.69 1.07
CA VAL A 52 4.17 6.74 2.05
C VAL A 52 2.82 7.09 2.64
N LEU A 53 2.60 6.73 3.88
CA LEU A 53 1.50 7.23 4.66
C LEU A 53 1.86 8.58 5.25
N TYR A 54 1.03 9.58 5.01
CA TYR A 54 1.15 10.90 5.58
C TYR A 54 -0.23 11.42 5.97
N ASN A 55 -0.42 11.74 7.26
CA ASN A 55 -1.65 12.35 7.78
C ASN A 55 -2.97 11.62 7.43
N GLY A 56 -2.94 10.29 7.24
CA GLY A 56 -4.12 9.50 6.88
C GLY A 56 -4.25 9.17 5.38
N ASP A 57 -3.41 9.77 4.56
CA ASP A 57 -3.36 9.56 3.11
C ASP A 57 -2.16 8.69 2.74
N LEU A 58 -2.41 7.68 1.91
CA LEU A 58 -1.40 6.74 1.44
C LEU A 58 -0.98 7.07 0.00
N TYR A 59 0.22 7.61 -0.16
CA TYR A 59 0.85 7.96 -1.42
C TYR A 59 1.68 6.79 -1.94
N PHE A 60 1.66 6.56 -3.25
CA PHE A 60 2.51 5.56 -3.89
C PHE A 60 3.44 6.23 -4.89
N PHE A 61 4.72 5.87 -4.81
CA PHE A 61 5.78 6.30 -5.71
C PHE A 61 6.40 5.09 -6.39
N LYS A 62 7.06 5.30 -7.52
CA LYS A 62 7.74 4.21 -8.23
C LYS A 62 8.90 3.64 -7.40
N ASP A 63 9.71 4.53 -6.82
CA ASP A 63 10.89 4.21 -6.02
C ASP A 63 11.16 5.36 -5.02
N ALA A 64 11.96 5.10 -3.99
CA ALA A 64 12.39 6.12 -3.03
C ALA A 64 13.10 7.32 -3.70
N ARG A 65 13.81 7.09 -4.82
CA ARG A 65 14.42 8.16 -5.63
C ARG A 65 13.37 9.08 -6.26
N HIS A 66 12.29 8.51 -6.78
CA HIS A 66 11.19 9.30 -7.36
C HIS A 66 10.52 10.16 -6.31
N ARG A 67 10.39 9.67 -5.06
CA ARG A 67 9.92 10.51 -3.95
C ARG A 67 10.85 11.71 -3.70
N GLN A 68 12.17 11.51 -3.71
CA GLN A 68 13.13 12.59 -3.46
C GLN A 68 13.22 13.59 -4.62
N GLU A 69 13.21 13.09 -5.86
CA GLU A 69 13.36 13.92 -7.06
C GLU A 69 12.05 14.62 -7.44
N GLN A 70 10.90 13.98 -7.20
CA GLN A 70 9.59 14.48 -7.61
C GLN A 70 8.51 14.16 -6.55
N PRO A 71 8.54 14.82 -5.38
CA PRO A 71 7.56 14.59 -4.32
C PRO A 71 6.12 14.91 -4.74
N GLY A 72 5.93 15.73 -5.79
CA GLY A 72 4.62 16.06 -6.37
C GLY A 72 4.15 15.17 -7.51
N GLN A 73 4.98 14.22 -7.99
CA GLN A 73 4.62 13.32 -9.09
C GLN A 73 4.45 11.89 -8.54
N THR A 74 3.24 11.59 -8.07
CA THR A 74 2.87 10.25 -7.62
C THR A 74 2.95 9.25 -8.78
N PHE A 75 3.08 7.96 -8.45
CA PHE A 75 3.10 6.90 -9.47
C PHE A 75 1.88 7.03 -10.38
N ARG A 76 2.12 7.22 -11.69
CA ARG A 76 1.08 7.44 -12.73
C ARG A 76 0.16 8.67 -12.51
N ASN A 77 0.53 9.65 -11.69
CA ASN A 77 -0.39 10.70 -11.23
C ASN A 77 -1.63 10.14 -10.51
N GLU A 78 -1.52 8.95 -9.90
CA GLU A 78 -2.60 8.43 -9.06
C GLU A 78 -2.76 9.31 -7.82
N ALA A 79 -4.01 9.65 -7.48
CA ALA A 79 -4.33 10.40 -6.27
C ALA A 79 -3.91 9.61 -5.01
N PRO A 80 -3.61 10.29 -3.88
CA PRO A 80 -3.42 9.60 -2.61
C PRO A 80 -4.62 8.69 -2.30
N LEU A 81 -4.34 7.47 -1.83
CA LEU A 81 -5.37 6.61 -1.30
C LEU A 81 -5.74 7.09 0.10
N GLN A 82 -6.86 7.79 0.20
CA GLN A 82 -7.41 8.20 1.48
C GLN A 82 -7.84 6.96 2.27
N LEU A 83 -7.20 6.72 3.41
CA LEU A 83 -7.49 5.55 4.23
C LEU A 83 -8.69 5.76 5.16
N ALA A 84 -9.16 7.00 5.31
CA ALA A 84 -10.29 7.34 6.17
C ALA A 84 -11.50 6.42 5.90
N GLY A 85 -11.93 5.68 6.92
CA GLY A 85 -13.05 4.75 6.82
C GLY A 85 -12.77 3.45 6.07
N CYS A 86 -11.52 3.16 5.68
CA CYS A 86 -11.15 1.87 5.11
C CYS A 86 -10.95 0.80 6.21
N ALA A 87 -11.24 -0.46 5.89
CA ALA A 87 -10.96 -1.59 6.77
C ALA A 87 -9.62 -2.23 6.38
N VAL A 88 -8.65 -2.21 7.30
CA VAL A 88 -7.33 -2.81 7.09
C VAL A 88 -7.25 -4.12 7.88
N GLN A 89 -7.01 -5.23 7.19
CA GLN A 89 -6.92 -6.55 7.83
C GLN A 89 -5.74 -7.35 7.27
N PRO A 90 -4.99 -8.08 8.12
CA PRO A 90 -4.00 -9.02 7.63
C PRO A 90 -4.68 -10.18 6.92
N VAL A 91 -4.17 -10.54 5.74
CA VAL A 91 -4.67 -11.66 4.94
C VAL A 91 -3.52 -12.58 4.60
N GLU A 92 -3.74 -13.88 4.76
CA GLU A 92 -2.79 -14.88 4.33
C GLU A 92 -3.06 -15.25 2.87
N HIS A 93 -2.08 -15.01 1.99
CA HIS A 93 -2.22 -15.31 0.57
C HIS A 93 -1.37 -16.55 0.21
N PRO A 94 -1.92 -17.53 -0.56
CA PRO A 94 -1.25 -18.82 -0.80
C PRO A 94 0.09 -18.71 -1.54
N LYS A 95 0.29 -17.61 -2.28
CA LYS A 95 1.55 -17.32 -3.01
C LYS A 95 2.43 -16.27 -2.32
N ARG A 96 1.92 -15.57 -1.29
CA ARG A 96 2.57 -14.39 -0.70
C ARG A 96 2.26 -14.33 0.79
N ARG A 97 3.30 -14.47 1.61
CA ARG A 97 3.21 -14.22 3.05
C ARG A 97 3.21 -12.73 3.34
N HIS A 98 2.73 -12.36 4.52
CA HIS A 98 2.71 -10.99 5.03
C HIS A 98 1.87 -10.02 4.19
N CYS A 99 0.67 -10.46 3.76
CA CYS A 99 -0.24 -9.61 3.00
C CYS A 99 -1.25 -8.89 3.91
N LEU A 100 -1.63 -7.70 3.51
CA LEU A 100 -2.67 -6.86 4.10
C LEU A 100 -3.73 -6.61 3.05
N SER A 101 -5.00 -6.74 3.44
CA SER A 101 -6.17 -6.37 2.64
C SER A 101 -6.71 -5.04 3.16
N LEU A 102 -6.82 -4.08 2.26
CA LEU A 102 -7.46 -2.79 2.51
C LEU A 102 -8.76 -2.77 1.72
N LYS A 103 -9.88 -2.67 2.43
CA LYS A 103 -11.22 -2.65 1.87
C LYS A 103 -11.85 -1.29 2.13
N TRP A 104 -12.23 -0.60 1.07
CA TRP A 104 -13.01 0.63 1.19
C TRP A 104 -14.50 0.30 1.27
N PRO A 105 -15.30 1.13 1.95
CA PRO A 105 -16.75 0.95 2.05
C PRO A 105 -17.44 1.01 0.68
N PHE A 106 -16.79 1.60 -0.33
CA PHE A 106 -17.26 1.66 -1.71
C PHE A 106 -16.95 0.41 -2.54
N GLY A 107 -16.49 -0.68 -1.91
CA GLY A 107 -16.23 -1.97 -2.55
C GLY A 107 -14.87 -2.08 -3.24
N SER A 108 -14.00 -1.07 -3.12
CA SER A 108 -12.63 -1.15 -3.62
C SER A 108 -11.77 -1.98 -2.67
N GLU A 109 -10.95 -2.88 -3.22
CA GLU A 109 -10.05 -3.75 -2.45
C GLU A 109 -8.63 -3.71 -3.01
N TYR A 110 -7.69 -3.47 -2.09
CA TYR A 110 -6.27 -3.44 -2.37
C TYR A 110 -5.55 -4.44 -1.49
N LEU A 111 -4.61 -5.17 -2.08
CA LEU A 111 -3.75 -6.09 -1.37
C LEU A 111 -2.34 -5.50 -1.33
N LEU A 112 -1.79 -5.33 -0.14
CA LEU A 112 -0.41 -4.87 0.07
C LEU A 112 0.38 -6.04 0.62
N GLN A 113 1.48 -6.40 -0.03
CA GLN A 113 2.44 -7.32 0.54
C GLN A 113 3.53 -6.52 1.25
N CYS A 114 3.80 -6.89 2.50
CA CYS A 114 4.90 -6.42 3.31
C CYS A 114 6.10 -7.35 3.20
N ALA A 115 7.27 -6.88 3.60
CA ALA A 115 8.50 -7.66 3.44
C ALA A 115 8.55 -8.86 4.42
N ASP A 116 8.19 -8.61 5.68
CA ASP A 116 8.25 -9.55 6.80
C ASP A 116 7.03 -9.36 7.72
N GLU A 117 6.86 -10.24 8.70
CA GLU A 117 5.77 -10.15 9.68
C GLU A 117 5.86 -8.87 10.54
N GLU A 118 7.06 -8.49 10.98
CA GLU A 118 7.25 -7.25 11.76
C GLU A 118 6.88 -6.01 10.94
N ASP A 119 7.28 -5.99 9.66
CA ASP A 119 6.94 -4.91 8.73
C ASP A 119 5.43 -4.85 8.50
N GLN A 120 4.79 -6.01 8.33
CA GLN A 120 3.34 -6.13 8.20
C GLN A 120 2.60 -5.58 9.42
N GLN A 121 3.06 -5.90 10.63
CA GLN A 121 2.44 -5.41 11.85
C GLN A 121 2.54 -3.89 11.98
N ARG A 122 3.71 -3.31 11.66
CA ARG A 122 3.91 -1.85 11.67
C ARG A 122 2.97 -1.17 10.67
N TRP A 123 2.93 -1.66 9.43
CA TRP A 123 2.01 -1.17 8.41
C TRP A 123 0.56 -1.32 8.86
N LEU A 124 0.16 -2.47 9.40
CA LEU A 124 -1.19 -2.70 9.89
C LEU A 124 -1.59 -1.67 10.96
N GLN A 125 -0.75 -1.45 11.97
CA GLN A 125 -1.04 -0.48 13.02
C GLN A 125 -1.19 0.94 12.46
N GLN A 126 -0.27 1.34 11.59
CA GLN A 126 -0.20 2.70 11.07
C GLN A 126 -1.33 2.99 10.07
N LEU A 127 -1.66 2.02 9.21
CA LEU A 127 -2.81 2.08 8.30
C LEU A 127 -4.13 2.06 9.06
N ASN A 128 -4.26 1.24 10.11
CA ASN A 128 -5.47 1.19 10.92
C ASN A 128 -5.69 2.48 11.70
N SER A 129 -4.63 3.06 12.28
CA SER A 129 -4.67 4.39 12.91
C SER A 129 -5.10 5.48 11.93
N ALA A 130 -4.55 5.47 10.71
CA ALA A 130 -4.97 6.36 9.63
C ALA A 130 -6.42 6.14 9.20
N ALA A 131 -6.87 4.89 9.14
CA ALA A 131 -8.23 4.57 8.73
C ALA A 131 -9.28 4.91 9.78
N ALA A 132 -8.91 4.79 11.07
CA ALA A 132 -9.72 5.21 12.20
C ALA A 132 -9.80 6.74 12.34
N ARG A 133 -8.92 7.49 11.65
CA ARG A 133 -8.97 8.95 11.57
C ARG A 133 -10.12 9.38 10.64
N ILE A 134 -11.35 9.21 11.14
CA ILE A 134 -12.54 9.78 10.52
C ILE A 134 -12.57 11.25 10.96
N GLU A 135 -12.22 12.17 10.05
CA GLU A 135 -12.53 13.59 10.25
C GLU A 135 -14.05 13.73 10.28
N TYR A 136 -14.60 13.86 11.48
CA TYR A 136 -15.97 14.33 11.68
C TYR A 136 -16.00 15.82 11.31
N TYR A 137 -16.72 16.17 10.24
CA TYR A 137 -17.21 17.52 9.98
C TYR A 137 -18.62 17.70 10.58
#